data_AF-A0A4Y2GYS4-F1
#
_entry.id   AF-A0A4Y2GYS4-F1
#
_cell.length_a   1.000
_cell.length_b   1.000
_cell.length_c   1.000
_cell.angle_alpha   90.00
_cell.angle_beta   90.00
_cell.angle_gamma   90.00
#
_symmetry.space_group_name_H-M   'P 1'
#
loop_
_entity.id
_entity.type
_entity.pdbx_description
1 polymer ?
#
loop_
_entity_poly.entity_id
_entity_poly.type
_entity_poly.pdbx_seq_one_letter_code
_entity_poly.pdbx_strand_id
1 'polypeptide(L)'
;YNHTWHRSIKMEPSSVNIDNQAEVWQNLYGDLPKQKSENPSLKLGDTVRISKWKERFEKGYENNWSIEIFTVHKIVPRIPTGYK
;
A
#
# COMPACT_ATOMS: atom_id res chain seq x y z
N TYR A 1 9.13 13.61 27.73
CA TYR A 1 8.58 12.73 26.67
C TYR A 1 7.72 11.63 27.27
N ASN A 2 8.27 10.77 28.13
CA ASN A 2 7.51 9.63 28.70
C ASN A 2 6.31 10.02 29.57
N HIS A 3 6.34 11.21 30.20
CA HIS A 3 5.26 11.77 31.02
C HIS A 3 4.58 12.96 30.34
N THR A 4 4.37 12.87 29.03
CA THR A 4 3.72 13.93 28.27
C THR A 4 2.69 13.30 27.36
N TRP A 5 1.56 13.99 27.16
CA TRP A 5 0.51 13.52 26.28
C TRP A 5 1.02 13.26 24.86
N HIS A 6 0.90 12.01 24.40
CA HIS A 6 1.26 11.61 23.05
C HIS A 6 0.01 11.50 22.17
N ARG A 7 -0.13 12.44 21.23
CA ARG A 7 -1.34 12.62 20.40
C ARG A 7 -1.84 11.35 19.71
N SER A 8 -0.94 10.50 19.21
CA SER A 8 -1.34 9.30 18.45
C SER A 8 -1.82 8.15 19.32
N ILE A 9 -1.29 7.99 20.54
CA ILE A 9 -1.70 6.91 21.46
C ILE A 9 -2.77 7.39 22.45
N LYS A 10 -2.99 8.71 22.53
CA LYS A 10 -3.94 9.38 23.42
C LYS A 10 -3.70 9.08 24.90
N MET A 11 -2.44 9.00 25.30
CA MET A 11 -2.00 8.89 26.70
C MET A 11 -0.51 9.22 26.83
N GLU A 12 0.02 9.20 28.05
CA GLU A 12 1.45 9.28 28.30
C GLU A 12 2.14 7.95 27.95
N PRO A 13 3.30 7.95 27.25
CA PRO A 13 4.00 6.71 26.92
C PRO A 13 4.37 5.83 28.12
N SER A 14 4.61 6.45 29.29
CA SER A 14 4.91 5.72 30.53
C SER A 14 3.71 5.00 31.15
N SER A 15 2.48 5.41 30.80
CA SER A 15 1.25 4.81 31.31
C SER A 15 0.78 3.60 30.49
N VAL A 16 1.49 3.25 29.41
CA VAL A 16 1.17 2.09 28.57
C VAL A 16 1.53 0.79 29.30
N ASN A 17 0.58 -0.13 29.36
CA ASN A 17 0.69 -1.43 30.01
C ASN A 17 -0.09 -2.52 29.25
N ILE A 18 -0.11 -3.74 29.78
CA ILE A 18 -0.77 -4.89 29.16
C ILE A 18 -2.30 -4.70 29.10
N ASP A 19 -2.89 -3.96 30.03
CA ASP A 19 -4.34 -3.78 30.09
C ASP A 19 -4.84 -2.79 29.03
N ASN A 20 -4.06 -1.73 28.75
CA ASN A 20 -4.42 -0.70 27.77
C ASN A 20 -3.78 -0.91 26.38
N GLN A 21 -3.00 -1.97 26.18
CA GLN A 21 -2.35 -2.27 24.89
C GLN A 21 -3.34 -2.32 23.72
N ALA A 22 -4.57 -2.82 23.96
CA ALA A 22 -5.60 -2.93 22.95
C ALA A 22 -6.09 -1.54 22.52
N GLU A 23 -6.30 -0.63 23.47
CA GLU A 23 -6.71 0.74 23.20
C GLU A 23 -5.61 1.51 22.45
N VAL A 24 -4.35 1.35 22.87
CA VAL A 24 -3.19 1.92 22.17
C VAL A 24 -3.11 1.41 20.74
N TRP A 25 -3.28 0.10 20.53
CA TRP A 25 -3.30 -0.49 19.20
C TRP A 25 -4.44 0.05 18.34
N GLN A 26 -5.65 0.17 18.88
CA GLN A 26 -6.79 0.74 18.15
C GLN A 26 -6.58 2.22 17.81
N ASN A 27 -5.99 3.01 18.71
CA ASN A 27 -5.67 4.41 18.43
C ASN A 27 -4.65 4.56 17.29
N LEU A 28 -3.69 3.64 17.19
CA LEU A 28 -2.66 3.67 16.14
C LEU A 28 -3.10 3.04 14.81
N TYR A 29 -3.91 1.98 14.87
CA TYR A 29 -4.18 1.10 13.73
C TYR A 29 -5.67 0.76 13.51
N GLY A 30 -6.56 1.14 14.41
CA GLY A 30 -8.00 0.84 14.33
C GLY A 30 -8.69 1.55 13.17
N ASP A 31 -8.29 2.80 12.93
CA ASP A 31 -8.75 3.61 11.79
C ASP A 31 -7.69 3.68 10.69
N LEU A 32 -6.99 2.56 10.41
CA LEU A 32 -6.33 2.47 9.12
C LEU A 32 -7.42 2.65 8.07
N PRO A 33 -7.29 3.63 7.14
CA PRO A 33 -8.25 3.75 6.07
C PRO A 33 -8.30 2.36 5.46
N LYS A 34 -9.48 1.72 5.51
CA LYS A 34 -9.76 0.56 4.65
C LYS A 34 -9.34 1.07 3.30
N GLN A 35 -8.17 0.65 2.80
CA GLN A 35 -7.71 1.06 1.49
C GLN A 35 -8.84 0.58 0.61
N LYS A 36 -9.69 1.54 0.22
CA LYS A 36 -10.91 1.21 -0.51
C LYS A 36 -10.38 0.42 -1.69
N SER A 37 -11.04 -0.70 -2.01
CA SER A 37 -10.82 -1.30 -3.30
C SER A 37 -11.17 -0.22 -4.30
N GLU A 38 -10.18 0.56 -4.72
CA GLU A 38 -10.36 1.56 -5.75
C GLU A 38 -10.90 0.80 -6.94
N ASN A 39 -11.91 1.38 -7.60
CA ASN A 39 -12.43 0.79 -8.82
C ASN A 39 -11.24 0.48 -9.74
N PRO A 40 -11.15 -0.75 -10.27
CA PRO A 40 -10.01 -1.15 -11.07
C PRO A 40 -9.83 -0.13 -12.20
N SER A 41 -8.64 0.45 -12.30
CA SER A 41 -8.33 1.46 -13.31
C SER A 41 -8.31 0.86 -14.72
N LEU A 42 -8.02 -0.45 -14.83
CA LEU A 42 -7.99 -1.21 -16.07
C LEU A 42 -9.18 -2.17 -16.15
N LYS A 43 -9.64 -2.42 -17.38
CA LYS A 43 -10.75 -3.33 -17.68
C LYS A 43 -10.22 -4.63 -18.29
N LEU A 44 -11.07 -5.66 -18.27
CA LEU A 44 -10.82 -6.91 -18.99
C LEU A 44 -10.72 -6.62 -20.49
N GLY A 45 -9.68 -7.13 -21.14
CA GLY A 45 -9.43 -6.91 -22.57
C GLY A 45 -8.54 -5.70 -22.89
N ASP A 46 -8.19 -4.86 -21.91
CA ASP A 46 -7.29 -3.73 -22.14
C ASP A 46 -5.89 -4.22 -22.53
N THR A 47 -5.28 -3.55 -23.51
CA THR A 47 -3.90 -3.81 -23.92
C THR A 47 -2.93 -2.98 -23.10
N VAL A 48 -1.97 -3.65 -22.48
CA VAL A 48 -1.02 -3.06 -21.53
C VAL A 48 0.41 -3.53 -21.80
N ARG A 49 1.38 -2.81 -21.26
CA ARG A 49 2.78 -3.22 -21.21
C ARG A 49 3.22 -3.29 -19.75
N ILE A 50 4.13 -4.21 -19.46
CA ILE A 50 4.65 -4.40 -18.09
C ILE A 50 5.88 -3.51 -17.92
N SER A 51 5.95 -2.79 -16.80
CA SER A 51 7.15 -2.02 -16.46
C SER A 51 8.33 -2.95 -16.21
N LYS A 52 9.50 -2.57 -16.71
CA LYS A 52 10.75 -3.28 -16.44
C LYS A 52 11.33 -2.81 -15.11
N TRP A 53 11.93 -3.75 -14.38
CA TRP A 53 12.79 -3.40 -13.25
C TRP A 53 14.06 -2.76 -13.78
N LYS A 54 14.42 -1.61 -13.21
CA LYS A 54 15.63 -0.90 -13.56
C LYS A 54 16.79 -1.29 -12.68
N GLU A 55 17.94 -1.56 -13.28
CA GLU A 55 19.20 -1.62 -12.55
C GLU A 55 19.74 -0.23 -12.20
N ARG A 56 20.64 -0.16 -11.21
CA ARG A 56 21.20 1.09 -10.66
C ARG A 56 21.89 1.97 -11.71
N PHE A 57 22.45 1.37 -12.77
CA PHE A 57 23.24 2.06 -13.79
C PHE A 57 22.71 1.87 -15.21
N GLU A 58 21.40 1.76 -15.37
CA GLU A 58 20.77 1.70 -16.69
C GLU A 58 20.86 3.02 -17.46
N LYS A 59 20.90 2.89 -18.79
CA LYS A 59 20.92 4.03 -19.69
C LYS A 59 19.56 4.71 -19.71
N GLY A 60 19.53 6.02 -19.50
CA GLY A 60 18.29 6.80 -19.43
C GLY A 60 17.48 6.84 -20.73
N TYR A 61 18.08 6.50 -21.87
CA TYR A 61 17.38 6.44 -23.17
C TYR A 61 16.66 5.12 -23.42
N GLU A 62 16.88 4.10 -22.60
CA GLU A 62 16.21 2.80 -22.77
C GLU A 62 14.78 2.83 -22.22
N ASN A 63 13.87 2.10 -22.87
CA ASN A 63 12.47 2.07 -22.47
C ASN A 63 12.27 1.29 -21.16
N ASN A 64 11.42 1.85 -20.29
CA ASN A 64 11.10 1.28 -18.97
C ASN A 64 9.99 0.23 -19.01
N TRP A 65 9.64 -0.28 -20.19
CA TRP A 65 8.51 -1.18 -20.40
C TRP A 65 8.85 -2.31 -21.36
N SER A 66 8.11 -3.42 -21.26
CA SER A 66 8.23 -4.59 -22.11
C SER A 66 7.90 -4.29 -23.56
N ILE A 67 8.68 -4.81 -24.50
CA ILE A 67 8.38 -4.68 -25.94
C ILE A 67 7.06 -5.41 -26.25
N GLU A 68 6.86 -6.57 -25.63
CA GLU A 68 5.63 -7.36 -25.68
C GLU A 68 4.44 -6.59 -25.14
N ILE A 69 3.30 -6.75 -25.81
CA ILE A 69 2.00 -6.19 -25.44
C ILE A 69 1.16 -7.34 -24.86
N PHE A 70 0.57 -7.09 -23.70
CA PHE A 70 -0.26 -8.03 -22.97
C PHE A 70 -1.71 -7.57 -22.97
N THR A 71 -2.62 -8.48 -22.65
CA THR A 71 -4.04 -8.18 -22.48
C THR A 71 -4.47 -8.56 -21.07
N VAL A 72 -5.22 -7.69 -20.40
CA VAL A 72 -5.76 -7.97 -19.06
C VAL A 72 -6.81 -9.07 -19.17
N HIS A 73 -6.51 -10.24 -18.61
CA HIS A 73 -7.39 -11.41 -18.61
C HIS A 73 -8.23 -11.51 -17.34
N LYS A 74 -7.71 -11.04 -16.20
CA LYS A 74 -8.43 -11.09 -14.92
C LYS A 74 -8.06 -9.93 -14.00
N ILE A 75 -9.09 -9.38 -13.35
CA ILE A 75 -8.95 -8.43 -12.24
C ILE A 75 -8.95 -9.21 -10.92
N VAL A 76 -7.92 -9.03 -10.10
CA VAL A 76 -7.76 -9.66 -8.80
C VAL A 76 -8.04 -8.63 -7.71
N PRO A 77 -9.14 -8.77 -6.95
CA PRO A 77 -9.47 -7.85 -5.86
C PRO A 77 -8.50 -8.09 -4.71
N ARG A 78 -7.45 -7.26 -4.67
CA ARG A 78 -6.49 -7.16 -3.58
C ARG A 78 -6.17 -5.68 -3.39
N ILE A 79 -5.46 -5.33 -2.33
CA ILE A 79 -5.03 -3.96 -2.09
C ILE A 79 -3.51 -3.91 -2.26
N PRO A 80 -2.97 -3.19 -3.27
CA PRO A 80 -3.65 -2.56 -4.41
C PRO A 80 -4.11 -3.58 -5.47
N THR A 81 -5.13 -3.24 -6.27
CA THR A 81 -5.77 -4.15 -7.25
C THR A 81 -4.74 -4.80 -8.18
N GLY A 82 -4.80 -6.13 -8.32
CA GLY A 82 -3.90 -6.90 -9.17
C GLY A 82 -4.54 -7.21 -10.52
N TYR A 83 -3.70 -7.40 -11.54
CA TYR A 83 -4.12 -7.81 -12.88
C TYR A 83 -3.34 -9.06 -13.30
N LYS A 84 -4.01 -9.96 -14.01
CA LYS A 84 -3.43 -11.16 -14.62
C LYS A 84 -3.81 -11.22 -16.09
#